data_AF-A0A9E0JJI7-F1
#
_entry.id   AF-A0A9E0JJI7-F1
#
_cell.length_a   1.000
_cell.length_b   1.000
_cell.length_c   1.000
_cell.angle_alpha   90.00
_cell.angle_beta   90.00
_cell.angle_gamma   90.00
#
_symmetry.space_group_name_H-M   'P 1'
#
loop_
_entity.id
_entity.type
_entity.pdbx_description
1 polymer ?
#
loop_
_entity_poly.entity_id
_entity_poly.type
_entity_poly.pdbx_seq_one_letter_code
_entity_poly.pdbx_strand_id
1 'polypeptide(L)'
;NHTAGGNKMDTHYIDLNYSVDYTADLVADVKTAKAGEGCTKCNGHLKVARGIECGHVFKLGTKYSEALKATVLDENGASNTIIMGCYGIGVSRTMASAIEQNFDENGIIWPSAIAPFVVDVIPANLKDENQVKLAEEVYSELTNAGIDSMIDDRDERPGFKFKDADLIGFPFKVIAGKKAVDGIVELKIRRTNETLEVAKNELLTTIKELMKKY
;
A
#
# COMPACT_ATOMS: atom_id res chain seq x y z
N ASN A 1 38.57 -16.55 -26.66
CA ASN A 1 38.30 -17.98 -26.40
C ASN A 1 36.90 -18.17 -25.82
N HIS A 2 35.91 -17.76 -26.60
CA HIS A 2 34.50 -18.02 -26.33
C HIS A 2 34.10 -19.38 -26.93
N THR A 3 32.93 -19.87 -26.52
CA THR A 3 32.30 -21.06 -27.09
C THR A 3 30.93 -20.67 -27.61
N ALA A 4 30.60 -21.13 -28.82
CA ALA A 4 29.28 -20.93 -29.41
C ALA A 4 28.82 -22.19 -30.15
N GLY A 5 27.53 -22.28 -30.45
CA GLY A 5 26.98 -23.36 -31.26
C GLY A 5 27.62 -23.42 -32.64
N GLY A 6 27.85 -24.62 -33.16
CA GLY A 6 28.58 -24.85 -34.41
C GLY A 6 27.75 -24.68 -35.69
N ASN A 7 26.50 -24.20 -35.58
CA ASN A 7 25.52 -24.11 -36.68
C ASN A 7 25.30 -25.45 -37.44
N LYS A 8 25.57 -26.57 -36.77
CA LYS A 8 25.23 -27.93 -37.18
C LYS A 8 24.83 -28.71 -35.92
N MET A 9 23.95 -29.69 -36.09
CA MET A 9 23.50 -30.54 -35.00
C MET A 9 24.71 -31.16 -34.27
N ASP A 10 24.69 -31.08 -32.94
CA ASP A 10 25.69 -31.64 -32.03
C ASP A 10 27.14 -31.16 -32.25
N THR A 11 27.33 -29.94 -32.77
CA THR A 11 28.66 -29.32 -32.90
C THR A 11 28.77 -27.98 -32.17
N HIS A 12 29.99 -27.66 -31.75
CA HIS A 12 30.34 -26.38 -31.14
C HIS A 12 31.65 -25.87 -31.72
N TYR A 13 31.76 -24.54 -31.83
CA TYR A 13 33.05 -23.88 -32.02
C TYR A 13 33.67 -23.59 -30.65
N ILE A 14 34.94 -23.96 -30.49
CA ILE A 14 35.77 -23.61 -29.34
C ILE A 14 36.79 -22.56 -29.76
N ASP A 15 37.35 -21.86 -28.78
CA ASP A 15 38.38 -20.84 -28.98
C ASP A 15 37.99 -19.71 -29.94
N LEU A 16 36.71 -19.35 -30.00
CA LEU A 16 36.24 -18.20 -30.79
C LEU A 16 36.71 -16.87 -30.21
N ASN A 17 37.08 -15.94 -31.08
CA ASN A 17 37.55 -14.62 -30.71
C ASN A 17 36.80 -13.53 -31.48
N TYR A 18 36.21 -12.60 -30.72
CA TYR A 18 35.57 -11.41 -31.28
C TYR A 18 36.59 -10.57 -32.06
N SER A 19 36.17 -10.04 -33.21
CA SER A 19 36.99 -9.32 -34.19
C SER A 19 37.99 -10.17 -34.99
N VAL A 20 38.09 -11.48 -34.74
CA VAL A 20 38.94 -12.41 -35.52
C VAL A 20 38.07 -13.41 -36.27
N ASP A 21 37.25 -14.18 -35.54
CA ASP A 21 36.41 -15.23 -36.10
C ASP A 21 34.98 -14.75 -36.40
N TYR A 22 34.55 -13.69 -35.72
CA TYR A 22 33.24 -13.08 -35.94
C TYR A 22 33.24 -11.59 -35.54
N THR A 23 32.31 -10.84 -36.11
CA THR A 23 32.00 -9.45 -35.76
C THR A 23 30.51 -9.32 -35.45
N ALA A 24 30.14 -8.26 -34.74
CA ALA A 24 28.75 -7.89 -34.52
C ALA A 24 28.43 -6.60 -35.28
N ASP A 25 27.28 -6.54 -35.95
CA ASP A 25 26.82 -5.32 -36.62
C ASP A 25 26.51 -4.20 -35.61
N LEU A 26 26.06 -4.58 -34.41
CA LEU A 26 25.76 -3.68 -33.31
C LEU A 26 26.21 -4.31 -31.98
N VAL A 27 26.99 -3.55 -31.20
CA VAL A 27 27.28 -3.86 -29.80
C VAL A 27 26.44 -2.91 -28.95
N ALA A 28 25.54 -3.48 -28.14
CA ALA A 28 24.60 -2.72 -27.33
C ALA A 28 24.36 -3.36 -25.96
N ASP A 29 23.75 -2.60 -25.05
CA ASP A 29 23.31 -3.11 -23.75
C ASP A 29 22.06 -3.97 -23.92
N VAL A 30 22.26 -5.29 -23.88
CA VAL A 30 21.21 -6.30 -24.13
C VAL A 30 21.06 -7.29 -22.97
N LYS A 31 21.83 -7.13 -21.89
CA LYS A 31 21.86 -8.05 -20.76
C LYS A 31 21.04 -7.48 -19.60
N THR A 32 20.20 -8.31 -18.98
CA THR A 32 19.58 -7.95 -17.71
C THR A 32 20.63 -7.83 -16.61
N ALA A 33 20.69 -6.66 -15.98
CA ALA A 33 21.59 -6.40 -14.87
C ALA A 33 21.32 -7.33 -13.68
N LYS A 34 22.37 -7.67 -12.93
CA LYS A 34 22.31 -8.53 -11.75
C LYS A 34 22.68 -7.78 -10.47
N ALA A 35 22.20 -8.28 -9.33
CA ALA A 35 22.62 -7.78 -8.02
C ALA A 35 24.15 -7.85 -7.89
N GLY A 36 24.75 -6.78 -7.37
CA GLY A 36 26.20 -6.66 -7.19
C GLY A 36 26.96 -6.17 -8.43
N GLU A 37 26.33 -6.01 -9.59
CA GLU A 37 26.99 -5.39 -10.76
C GLU A 37 27.17 -3.88 -10.54
N GLY A 38 28.17 -3.30 -11.21
CA GLY A 38 28.51 -1.89 -11.08
C GLY A 38 27.41 -0.98 -11.65
N CYS A 39 27.16 0.14 -10.97
CA CYS A 39 26.25 1.17 -11.46
C CYS A 39 26.88 1.94 -12.63
N THR A 40 26.14 2.16 -13.72
CA THR A 40 26.62 2.93 -14.89
C THR A 40 26.68 4.44 -14.64
N LYS A 41 26.18 4.92 -13.49
CA LYS A 41 26.09 6.35 -13.14
C LYS A 41 26.97 6.74 -11.95
N CYS A 42 27.47 5.78 -11.18
CA CYS A 42 28.29 6.04 -9.99
C CYS A 42 29.12 4.83 -9.61
N ASN A 43 30.04 4.98 -8.66
CA ASN A 43 30.93 3.88 -8.20
C ASN A 43 30.24 2.87 -7.25
N GLY A 44 28.91 2.83 -7.24
CA GLY A 44 28.12 1.92 -6.40
C GLY A 44 27.82 0.59 -7.09
N HIS A 45 27.17 -0.31 -6.35
CA HIS A 45 26.72 -1.61 -6.85
C HIS A 45 25.18 -1.70 -6.82
N LEU A 46 24.60 -2.40 -7.79
CA LEU A 46 23.16 -2.58 -7.92
C LEU A 46 22.62 -3.49 -6.80
N LYS A 47 21.55 -3.04 -6.15
CA LYS A 47 20.72 -3.86 -5.26
C LYS A 47 19.42 -4.21 -5.96
N VAL A 48 18.89 -5.39 -5.67
CA VAL A 48 17.61 -5.85 -6.23
C VAL A 48 16.60 -5.97 -5.09
N ALA A 49 15.41 -5.44 -5.33
CA ALA A 49 14.25 -5.58 -4.46
C ALA A 49 13.05 -6.01 -5.31
N ARG A 50 12.06 -6.62 -4.67
CA ARG A 50 10.77 -6.89 -5.31
C ARG A 50 9.84 -5.71 -5.05
N GLY A 51 9.06 -5.35 -6.04
CA GLY A 51 8.08 -4.27 -5.95
C GLY A 51 6.83 -4.61 -6.74
N ILE A 52 5.70 -4.07 -6.30
CA ILE A 52 4.44 -4.11 -7.03
C ILE A 52 4.27 -2.75 -7.70
N GLU A 53 4.05 -2.74 -9.01
CA GLU A 53 3.83 -1.50 -9.76
C GLU A 53 2.39 -0.99 -9.50
N CYS A 54 2.26 -0.03 -8.58
CA CYS A 54 0.98 0.63 -8.27
C CYS A 54 0.64 1.78 -9.22
N GLY A 55 1.59 2.26 -10.00
CA GLY A 55 1.37 3.34 -10.96
C GLY A 55 2.54 3.53 -11.90
N HIS A 56 2.27 4.22 -13.01
CA HIS A 56 3.23 4.49 -14.08
C HIS A 56 2.98 5.86 -14.68
N VAL A 57 4.06 6.56 -15.03
CA VAL A 57 4.02 7.84 -15.72
C VAL A 57 4.78 7.74 -17.03
N PHE A 58 4.20 8.21 -18.13
CA PHE A 58 4.82 8.16 -19.45
C PHE A 58 4.89 9.54 -20.09
N LYS A 59 6.04 9.84 -20.71
CA LYS A 59 6.16 10.88 -21.72
C LYS A 59 5.82 10.26 -23.07
N LEU A 60 4.62 10.51 -23.56
CA LEU A 60 4.13 9.92 -24.82
C LEU A 60 4.61 10.68 -26.05
N GLY A 61 5.02 11.94 -25.87
CA GLY A 61 5.41 12.80 -26.98
C GLY A 61 4.24 13.02 -27.92
N THR A 62 4.47 12.87 -29.21
CA THR A 62 3.47 13.12 -30.26
C THR A 62 2.84 11.85 -30.84
N LYS A 63 3.18 10.67 -30.30
CA LYS A 63 2.77 9.35 -30.83
C LYS A 63 1.28 9.26 -31.17
N TYR A 64 0.41 9.73 -30.28
CA TYR A 64 -1.05 9.66 -30.48
C TYR A 64 -1.60 10.88 -31.20
N SER A 65 -1.09 12.07 -30.88
CA SER A 65 -1.58 13.33 -31.43
C SER A 65 -1.27 13.46 -32.93
N GLU A 66 -0.15 12.93 -33.42
CA GLU A 66 0.13 12.82 -34.86
C GLU A 66 -0.89 11.91 -35.56
N ALA A 67 -1.08 10.69 -35.03
CA ALA A 67 -1.98 9.69 -35.60
C ALA A 67 -3.44 10.17 -35.63
N LEU A 68 -3.87 10.90 -34.61
CA LEU A 68 -5.24 11.42 -34.46
C LEU A 68 -5.42 12.84 -35.01
N LYS A 69 -4.37 13.46 -35.56
CA LYS A 69 -4.37 14.85 -36.05
C LYS A 69 -4.83 15.86 -34.98
N ALA A 70 -4.42 15.65 -33.74
CA ALA A 70 -4.70 16.55 -32.62
C ALA A 70 -3.66 17.68 -32.58
N THR A 71 -4.04 18.85 -33.12
CA THR A 71 -3.18 20.03 -33.26
C THR A 71 -3.76 21.25 -32.56
N VAL A 72 -2.89 22.17 -32.15
CA VAL A 72 -3.24 23.50 -31.61
C VAL A 72 -2.42 24.57 -32.32
N LEU A 73 -2.92 25.82 -32.34
CA LEU A 73 -2.12 26.96 -32.79
C LEU A 73 -1.26 27.45 -31.62
N ASP A 74 0.01 27.77 -31.89
CA ASP A 74 0.86 28.46 -30.93
C ASP A 74 0.63 29.99 -30.93
N GLU A 75 1.40 30.70 -30.11
CA GLU A 75 1.39 32.17 -30.00
C GLU A 75 1.68 32.91 -31.32
N ASN A 76 2.31 32.26 -32.29
CA ASN A 76 2.60 32.81 -33.61
C ASN A 76 1.56 32.41 -34.67
N GLY A 77 0.53 31.66 -34.28
CA GLY A 77 -0.49 31.12 -35.18
C GLY A 77 -0.01 29.91 -35.99
N ALA A 78 1.11 29.28 -35.63
CA ALA A 78 1.58 28.07 -36.29
C ALA A 78 0.90 26.83 -35.70
N SER A 79 0.51 25.90 -36.57
CA SER A 79 -0.12 24.64 -36.17
C SER A 79 0.93 23.66 -35.64
N ASN A 80 0.79 23.27 -34.38
CA ASN A 80 1.68 22.35 -33.69
C ASN A 80 0.90 21.13 -33.19
N THR A 81 1.54 19.96 -33.24
CA THR A 81 0.98 18.73 -32.69
C THR A 81 1.12 18.73 -31.16
N ILE A 82 0.06 18.32 -30.45
CA ILE A 82 0.05 18.33 -28.98
C ILE A 82 1.09 17.35 -28.43
N ILE A 83 1.96 17.81 -27.53
CA ILE A 83 2.86 16.94 -26.76
C ILE A 83 2.09 16.34 -25.59
N MET A 84 2.13 15.01 -25.46
CA MET A 84 1.32 14.27 -24.50
C MET A 84 2.16 13.61 -23.40
N GLY A 85 1.59 13.59 -22.20
CA GLY A 85 1.97 12.70 -21.12
C GLY A 85 0.75 11.92 -20.63
N CYS A 86 0.97 10.76 -20.01
CA CYS A 86 -0.10 10.06 -19.30
C CYS A 86 0.38 9.55 -17.95
N TYR A 87 -0.59 9.43 -17.03
CA TYR A 87 -0.37 9.10 -15.63
C TYR A 87 -1.44 8.10 -15.20
N GLY A 88 -1.01 6.94 -14.70
CA GLY A 88 -1.92 5.88 -14.28
C GLY A 88 -1.60 5.39 -12.87
N ILE A 89 -2.64 5.19 -12.07
CA ILE A 89 -2.57 4.54 -10.76
C ILE A 89 -3.58 3.40 -10.76
N GLY A 90 -3.12 2.20 -10.42
CA GLY A 90 -3.99 1.03 -10.28
C GLY A 90 -4.71 1.04 -8.94
N VAL A 91 -5.84 1.74 -8.83
CA VAL A 91 -6.57 1.95 -7.56
C VAL A 91 -6.79 0.65 -6.78
N SER A 92 -7.36 -0.38 -7.40
CA SER A 92 -7.59 -1.69 -6.77
C SER A 92 -6.29 -2.43 -6.43
N ARG A 93 -5.25 -2.28 -7.26
CA ARG A 93 -3.93 -2.86 -7.02
C ARG A 93 -3.23 -2.17 -5.84
N THR A 94 -3.39 -0.86 -5.68
CA THR A 94 -2.83 -0.11 -4.55
C THR A 94 -3.42 -0.60 -3.24
N MET A 95 -4.73 -0.87 -3.18
CA MET A 95 -5.38 -1.47 -2.02
C MET A 95 -4.77 -2.84 -1.67
N ALA A 96 -4.67 -3.75 -2.65
CA ALA A 96 -4.05 -5.06 -2.43
C ALA A 96 -2.57 -4.94 -2.00
N SER A 97 -1.83 -3.99 -2.58
CA SER A 97 -0.42 -3.74 -2.26
C SER A 97 -0.23 -3.16 -0.86
N ALA A 98 -1.23 -2.44 -0.33
CA ALA A 98 -1.22 -1.98 1.05
C ALA A 98 -1.39 -3.15 2.02
N ILE A 99 -2.28 -4.11 1.70
CA ILE A 99 -2.45 -5.35 2.48
C ILE A 99 -1.17 -6.19 2.44
N GLU A 100 -0.60 -6.45 1.26
CA GLU A 100 0.64 -7.23 1.08
C GLU A 100 1.83 -6.68 1.90
N GLN A 101 1.84 -5.38 2.19
CA GLN A 101 2.87 -4.76 3.02
C GLN A 101 2.49 -4.63 4.50
N ASN A 102 1.22 -4.79 4.86
CA ASN A 102 0.71 -4.53 6.20
C ASN A 102 -0.33 -5.60 6.59
N PHE A 103 0.16 -6.77 7.00
CA PHE A 103 -0.65 -7.87 7.54
C PHE A 103 0.16 -8.70 8.53
N ASP A 104 -0.53 -9.50 9.33
CA ASP A 104 0.06 -10.54 10.17
C ASP A 104 -0.80 -11.83 10.14
N GLU A 105 -0.52 -12.81 11.00
CA GLU A 105 -1.30 -14.06 11.04
C GLU A 105 -2.78 -13.87 11.41
N ASN A 106 -3.16 -12.73 11.99
CA ASN A 106 -4.51 -12.46 12.48
C ASN A 106 -5.34 -11.64 11.48
N GLY A 107 -4.72 -11.00 10.49
CA GLY A 107 -5.44 -10.26 9.46
C GLY A 107 -4.73 -9.03 8.92
N ILE A 108 -5.53 -8.13 8.36
CA ILE A 108 -5.06 -6.90 7.72
C ILE A 108 -4.62 -5.88 8.80
N ILE A 109 -3.64 -5.04 8.47
CA ILE A 109 -3.26 -3.88 9.28
C ILE A 109 -3.35 -2.64 8.40
N TRP A 110 -4.51 -1.98 8.37
CA TRP A 110 -4.69 -0.80 7.52
C TRP A 110 -3.89 0.41 8.04
N PRO A 111 -3.24 1.19 7.15
CA PRO A 111 -2.93 2.58 7.44
C PRO A 111 -4.22 3.36 7.74
N SER A 112 -4.22 4.26 8.73
CA SER A 112 -5.46 4.94 9.15
C SER A 112 -6.13 5.72 8.03
N ALA A 113 -5.38 6.21 7.04
CA ALA A 113 -5.90 6.98 5.91
C ALA A 113 -6.75 6.19 4.91
N ILE A 114 -6.68 4.85 4.91
CA ILE A 114 -7.38 4.00 3.93
C ILE A 114 -8.13 2.83 4.59
N ALA A 115 -8.24 2.82 5.91
CA ALA A 115 -9.03 1.83 6.63
C ALA A 115 -10.53 2.00 6.30
N PRO A 116 -11.31 0.92 6.21
CA PRO A 116 -12.75 1.00 5.94
C PRO A 116 -13.51 1.73 7.07
N PHE A 117 -13.10 1.48 8.31
CA PHE A 117 -13.38 2.28 9.48
C PHE A 117 -12.09 2.41 10.27
N VAL A 118 -11.87 3.55 10.91
CA VAL A 118 -10.67 3.82 11.70
C VAL A 118 -10.81 3.22 13.11
N VAL A 119 -12.03 3.25 13.65
CA VAL A 119 -12.32 2.79 15.02
C VAL A 119 -13.48 1.80 15.01
N ASP A 120 -13.28 0.66 15.68
CA ASP A 120 -14.33 -0.28 16.03
C ASP A 120 -14.62 -0.20 17.54
N VAL A 121 -15.83 0.24 17.89
CA VAL A 121 -16.28 0.40 19.26
C VAL A 121 -17.06 -0.85 19.69
N ILE A 122 -16.64 -1.49 20.78
CA ILE A 122 -17.14 -2.81 21.16
C ILE A 122 -17.68 -2.78 22.61
N PRO A 123 -19.00 -2.84 22.82
CA PRO A 123 -19.55 -3.21 24.13
C PRO A 123 -19.24 -4.69 24.40
N ALA A 124 -18.48 -4.97 25.48
CA ALA A 124 -18.05 -6.33 25.78
C ALA A 124 -19.20 -7.22 26.31
N ASN A 125 -20.26 -6.64 26.85
CA ASN A 125 -21.46 -7.36 27.26
C ASN A 125 -22.71 -6.50 27.01
N LEU A 126 -23.54 -6.91 26.04
CA LEU A 126 -24.77 -6.20 25.70
C LEU A 126 -25.84 -6.24 26.82
N LYS A 127 -25.70 -7.13 27.79
CA LYS A 127 -26.59 -7.20 28.96
C LYS A 127 -26.20 -6.21 30.06
N ASP A 128 -25.06 -5.55 29.92
CA ASP A 128 -24.58 -4.54 30.86
C ASP A 128 -24.86 -3.14 30.29
N GLU A 129 -25.86 -2.46 30.85
CA GLU A 129 -26.30 -1.14 30.41
C GLU A 129 -25.18 -0.09 30.45
N ASN A 130 -24.22 -0.20 31.38
CA ASN A 130 -23.12 0.76 31.45
C ASN A 130 -22.13 0.58 30.28
N GLN A 131 -21.88 -0.67 29.89
CA GLN A 131 -21.01 -0.98 28.76
C GLN A 131 -21.63 -0.55 27.43
N VAL A 132 -22.93 -0.83 27.26
CA VAL A 132 -23.69 -0.40 26.08
C VAL A 132 -23.71 1.12 25.98
N LYS A 133 -24.10 1.80 27.06
CA LYS A 133 -24.18 3.27 27.10
C LYS A 133 -22.82 3.92 26.82
N LEU A 134 -21.74 3.45 27.44
CA LEU A 134 -20.41 4.02 27.19
C LEU A 134 -19.97 3.79 25.74
N ALA A 135 -20.22 2.62 25.17
CA ALA A 135 -19.91 2.34 23.76
C ALA A 135 -20.68 3.27 22.81
N GLU A 136 -21.99 3.45 23.01
CA GLU A 136 -22.82 4.36 22.22
C GLU A 136 -22.38 5.82 22.32
N GLU A 137 -22.02 6.27 23.53
CA GLU A 137 -21.51 7.63 23.76
C GLU A 137 -20.17 7.85 23.06
N VAL A 138 -19.24 6.90 23.16
CA VAL A 138 -17.94 6.95 22.46
C VAL A 138 -18.14 6.96 20.95
N TYR A 139 -18.96 6.06 20.43
CA TYR A 139 -19.26 5.97 19.00
C TYR A 139 -19.83 7.29 18.48
N SER A 140 -20.78 7.88 19.21
CA SER A 140 -21.38 9.17 18.85
C SER A 140 -20.36 10.30 18.88
N GLU A 141 -19.51 10.35 19.89
CA GLU A 141 -18.46 11.38 20.03
C GLU A 141 -17.45 11.32 18.88
N LEU A 142 -16.97 10.12 18.52
CA LEU A 142 -16.02 9.95 17.42
C LEU A 142 -16.65 10.29 16.07
N THR A 143 -17.87 9.83 15.82
CA THR A 143 -18.59 10.10 14.57
C THR A 143 -18.90 11.60 14.43
N ASN A 144 -19.33 12.26 15.50
CA ASN A 144 -19.55 13.72 15.52
C ASN A 144 -18.27 14.52 15.29
N ALA A 145 -17.11 13.95 15.61
CA ALA A 145 -15.81 14.52 15.33
C ALA A 145 -15.29 14.22 13.90
N GLY A 146 -16.08 13.52 13.07
CA GLY A 146 -15.73 13.17 11.69
C GLY A 146 -14.76 11.99 11.57
N ILE A 147 -14.65 11.15 12.60
CA ILE A 147 -13.84 9.94 12.55
C ILE A 147 -14.73 8.79 12.11
N ASP A 148 -14.40 8.16 10.98
CA ASP A 148 -15.08 6.98 10.47
C ASP A 148 -14.98 5.85 11.50
N SER A 149 -16.08 5.64 12.23
CA SER A 149 -16.17 4.71 13.34
C SER A 149 -17.35 3.78 13.12
N MET A 150 -17.27 2.56 13.64
CA MET A 150 -18.39 1.64 13.73
C MET A 150 -18.57 1.14 15.16
N ILE A 151 -19.73 0.56 15.46
CA ILE A 151 -20.01 -0.11 16.72
C ILE A 151 -20.33 -1.59 16.42
N ASP A 152 -19.63 -2.51 17.08
CA ASP A 152 -19.94 -3.94 17.03
C ASP A 152 -20.93 -4.30 18.14
N ASP A 153 -22.21 -4.02 17.87
CA ASP A 153 -23.36 -4.25 18.74
C ASP A 153 -23.99 -5.66 18.57
N ARG A 154 -23.30 -6.58 17.88
CA ARG A 154 -23.79 -7.95 17.66
C ARG A 154 -23.92 -8.71 18.98
N ASP A 155 -24.96 -9.55 19.14
CA ASP A 155 -25.10 -10.45 20.29
C ASP A 155 -24.18 -11.68 20.15
N GLU A 156 -22.88 -11.41 20.19
CA GLU A 156 -21.82 -12.39 20.03
C GLU A 156 -20.80 -12.30 21.17
N ARG A 157 -20.08 -13.40 21.40
CA ARG A 157 -19.04 -13.43 22.43
C ARG A 157 -17.91 -12.45 22.08
N PRO A 158 -17.34 -11.70 23.05
CA PRO A 158 -16.28 -10.71 22.80
C PRO A 158 -15.09 -11.26 22.02
N GLY A 159 -14.69 -12.51 22.30
CA GLY A 159 -13.60 -13.17 21.59
C GLY A 159 -13.85 -13.33 20.08
N PHE A 160 -15.09 -13.46 19.63
CA PHE A 160 -15.42 -13.49 18.20
C PHE A 160 -15.35 -12.09 17.59
N LYS A 161 -15.96 -11.10 18.25
CA LYS A 161 -15.88 -9.69 17.85
C LYS A 161 -14.43 -9.24 17.66
N PHE A 162 -13.57 -9.54 18.64
CA PHE A 162 -12.15 -9.17 18.58
C PHE A 162 -11.40 -9.81 17.43
N LYS A 163 -11.71 -11.08 17.10
CA LYS A 163 -11.10 -11.79 15.96
C LYS A 163 -11.59 -11.25 14.63
N ASP A 164 -12.88 -10.97 14.49
CA ASP A 164 -13.42 -10.36 13.27
C ASP A 164 -12.79 -8.98 13.04
N ALA A 165 -12.69 -8.17 14.10
CA ALA A 165 -12.07 -6.86 14.05
C ALA A 165 -10.56 -6.92 13.73
N ASP A 166 -9.83 -7.92 14.24
CA ASP A 166 -8.42 -8.16 13.89
C ASP A 166 -8.24 -8.61 12.44
N LEU A 167 -9.19 -9.42 11.93
CA LEU A 167 -9.23 -9.91 10.55
C LEU A 167 -9.48 -8.77 9.56
N ILE A 168 -10.52 -7.96 9.82
CA ILE A 168 -10.88 -6.80 9.00
C ILE A 168 -9.78 -5.73 9.06
N GLY A 169 -9.11 -5.61 10.21
CA GLY A 169 -7.91 -4.81 10.37
C GLY A 169 -8.15 -3.36 10.79
N PHE A 170 -9.20 -3.11 11.57
CA PHE A 170 -9.48 -1.76 12.10
C PHE A 170 -8.27 -1.24 12.88
N PRO A 171 -7.75 -0.03 12.57
CA PRO A 171 -6.57 0.52 13.24
C PRO A 171 -6.70 0.55 14.78
N PHE A 172 -7.89 0.88 15.28
CA PHE A 172 -8.18 1.00 16.70
C PHE A 172 -9.44 0.24 17.09
N LYS A 173 -9.36 -0.53 18.18
CA LYS A 173 -10.52 -1.12 18.84
C LYS A 173 -10.72 -0.44 20.18
N VAL A 174 -11.91 0.07 20.43
CA VAL A 174 -12.28 0.70 21.70
C VAL A 174 -13.27 -0.19 22.42
N ILE A 175 -12.85 -0.81 23.50
CA ILE A 175 -13.63 -1.81 24.21
C ILE A 175 -14.23 -1.19 25.47
N ALA A 176 -15.55 -1.11 25.52
CA ALA A 176 -16.30 -0.76 26.72
C ALA A 176 -16.50 -2.03 27.56
N GLY A 177 -15.58 -2.27 28.49
CA GLY A 177 -15.55 -3.45 29.35
C GLY A 177 -15.96 -3.17 30.80
N LYS A 178 -15.35 -3.89 31.75
CA LYS A 178 -15.73 -3.82 33.17
C LYS A 178 -15.58 -2.43 33.81
N LYS A 179 -14.65 -1.61 33.30
CA LYS A 179 -14.40 -0.24 33.79
C LYS A 179 -15.32 0.81 33.15
N ALA A 180 -16.36 0.39 32.42
CA ALA A 180 -17.30 1.31 31.82
C ALA A 180 -18.04 2.17 32.85
N VAL A 181 -18.29 1.63 34.05
CA VAL A 181 -18.87 2.37 35.18
C VAL A 181 -18.00 3.54 35.65
N ASP A 182 -16.69 3.46 35.43
CA ASP A 182 -15.72 4.51 35.75
C ASP A 182 -15.46 5.45 34.56
N GLY A 183 -16.14 5.25 33.43
CA GLY A 183 -15.93 6.01 32.20
C GLY A 183 -14.61 5.71 31.50
N ILE A 184 -14.04 4.52 31.72
CA ILE A 184 -12.76 4.08 31.14
C ILE A 184 -13.01 3.00 30.09
N VAL A 185 -12.31 3.11 28.96
CA VAL A 185 -12.30 2.11 27.88
C VAL A 185 -10.91 1.52 27.69
N GLU A 186 -10.84 0.32 27.13
CA GLU A 186 -9.57 -0.26 26.65
C GLU A 186 -9.40 0.06 25.16
N LEU A 187 -8.36 0.82 24.81
CA LEU A 187 -7.97 1.14 23.45
C LEU A 187 -6.87 0.17 23.00
N LYS A 188 -7.19 -0.71 22.04
CA LYS A 188 -6.22 -1.62 21.43
C LYS A 188 -5.77 -1.09 20.07
N ILE A 189 -4.46 -1.02 19.85
CA ILE A 189 -3.84 -0.55 18.60
C ILE A 189 -3.49 -1.77 17.75
N ARG A 190 -4.13 -1.91 16.58
CA ARG A 190 -3.98 -3.10 15.72
C ARG A 190 -2.56 -3.30 15.18
N ARG A 191 -1.85 -2.21 14.89
CA ARG A 191 -0.48 -2.25 14.33
C ARG A 191 0.56 -2.75 15.34
N THR A 192 0.41 -2.43 16.62
CA THR A 192 1.42 -2.75 17.66
C THR A 192 0.97 -3.81 18.65
N ASN A 193 -0.32 -4.19 18.64
CA ASN A 193 -0.97 -5.01 19.66
C ASN A 193 -0.94 -4.42 21.08
N GLU A 194 -0.58 -3.15 21.23
CA GLU A 194 -0.61 -2.45 22.51
C GLU A 194 -2.05 -2.19 22.96
N THR A 195 -2.27 -2.27 24.26
CA THR A 195 -3.56 -1.94 24.89
C THR A 195 -3.33 -0.86 25.94
N LEU A 196 -4.12 0.20 25.83
CA LEU A 196 -4.10 1.36 26.73
C LEU A 196 -5.45 1.45 27.44
N GLU A 197 -5.45 1.78 28.72
CA GLU A 197 -6.68 2.22 29.39
C GLU A 197 -6.79 3.73 29.23
N VAL A 198 -7.92 4.20 28.70
CA VAL A 198 -8.11 5.61 28.36
C VAL A 198 -9.46 6.05 28.94
N ALA A 199 -9.45 7.17 29.66
CA ALA A 199 -10.69 7.79 30.10
C ALA A 199 -11.45 8.37 28.89
N LYS A 200 -12.78 8.25 28.88
CA LYS A 200 -13.62 8.68 27.74
C LYS A 200 -13.29 10.11 27.27
N ASN A 201 -13.11 11.05 28.20
CA ASN A 201 -12.82 12.45 27.93
C ASN A 201 -11.46 12.69 27.24
N GLU A 202 -10.53 11.73 27.30
CA GLU A 202 -9.20 11.81 26.66
C GLU A 202 -9.14 11.00 25.36
N LEU A 203 -10.13 10.13 25.13
CA LEU A 203 -10.13 9.17 24.03
C LEU A 203 -10.07 9.83 22.66
N LEU A 204 -10.91 10.84 22.40
CA LEU A 204 -10.97 11.52 21.10
C LEU A 204 -9.61 12.13 20.72
N THR A 205 -8.95 12.78 21.68
CA THR A 205 -7.63 13.37 21.48
C THR A 205 -6.59 12.30 21.21
N THR A 206 -6.59 11.23 22.02
CA THR A 206 -5.69 10.09 21.89
C THR A 206 -5.80 9.44 20.50
N ILE A 207 -7.02 9.18 20.03
CA ILE A 207 -7.26 8.59 18.71
C ILE A 207 -6.75 9.51 17.59
N LYS A 208 -7.01 10.83 17.67
CA LYS A 208 -6.52 11.80 16.67
C LYS A 208 -4.99 11.85 16.59
N GLU A 209 -4.30 11.69 17.72
CA GLU A 209 -2.82 11.62 17.74
C GLU A 209 -2.32 10.33 17.13
N LEU A 210 -2.93 9.20 17.47
CA LEU A 210 -2.55 7.89 16.93
C LEU A 210 -2.84 7.76 15.43
N MET A 211 -3.93 8.34 14.92
CA MET A 211 -4.24 8.40 13.48
C MET A 211 -3.18 9.14 12.65
N LYS A 212 -2.51 10.14 13.24
CA LYS A 212 -1.41 10.84 12.56
C LYS A 212 -0.14 10.00 12.53
N LYS A 213 0.00 9.09 13.50
CA LYS A 213 1.18 8.24 13.67
C LYS A 213 1.13 6.99 12.80
N TYR A 214 -0.05 6.43 12.52
CA TYR A 214 -0.24 5.09 11.93
C TYR A 214 -1.03 5.06 10.63
#